data_AF-A0A0U3W3C8-F1
#
_entry.id   AF-A0A0U3W3C8-F1
#
_cell.length_a   1.000
_cell.length_b   1.000
_cell.length_c   1.000
_cell.angle_alpha   90.00
_cell.angle_beta   90.00
_cell.angle_gamma   90.00
#
_symmetry.space_group_name_H-M   'P 1'
#
loop_
_entity.id
_entity.type
_entity.pdbx_description
1 polymer ?
#
loop_
_entity_poly.entity_id
_entity_poly.type
_entity_poly.pdbx_seq_one_letter_code
_entity_poly.pdbx_strand_id
1 'polypeptide(L)'
;MSFFAVQVCSGSETEVKKMLQDVLFEKRENMIGAIYALESYTQIVNENTNHLDLTALSSTDIDDHLFIQRLQANLSNLRFAYGQMQGYEDSGYLDLIEEYRHQIKDLTSKLKDLRNNYKKIDSVLKGYILIELNNNFHYLPKHLWHLIKSIPKVTGFPSRMNIPQQEINVFFEEVQMSAEVELKFNEVLSYDEHVQAQSELLHQANQTDNPQESETIVNTIDDMNTDVVAEVSAMKQTQHPVIQRVKAFIKNKRKTVSLPVCLFRQMYHDEKDDGLLPAKLKSSSGFIHRLWRWLRRNDVMLA
;
A
#
# COMPACT_ATOMS: atom_id res chain seq x y z
N MET A 1 8.28 24.14 21.53
CA MET A 1 8.58 22.87 20.83
C MET A 1 9.69 23.14 19.84
N SER A 2 10.59 22.18 19.67
CA SER A 2 11.62 22.24 18.63
C SER A 2 11.61 20.96 17.80
N PHE A 3 11.89 21.10 16.50
CA PHE A 3 11.86 20.01 15.53
C PHE A 3 13.26 19.75 15.00
N PHE A 4 13.63 18.48 14.90
CA PHE A 4 14.89 18.04 14.32
C PHE A 4 14.62 16.94 13.31
N ALA A 5 15.25 17.03 12.13
CA ALA A 5 15.24 15.96 11.16
C ALA A 5 16.34 14.94 11.49
N VAL A 6 16.04 13.66 11.35
CA VAL A 6 16.99 12.55 11.45
C VAL A 6 16.99 11.82 10.12
N GLN A 7 18.18 11.63 9.56
CA GLN A 7 18.37 10.88 8.34
C GLN A 7 18.48 9.40 8.66
N VAL A 8 17.67 8.60 7.98
CA VAL A 8 17.58 7.14 8.13
C VAL A 8 17.74 6.45 6.78
N CYS A 9 17.99 5.14 6.78
CA CYS A 9 17.94 4.35 5.56
C CYS A 9 16.53 4.37 4.96
N SER A 10 16.41 4.70 3.68
CA SER A 10 15.12 4.76 2.99
C SER A 10 14.37 3.42 3.08
N GLY A 11 13.09 3.46 3.44
CA GLY A 11 12.26 2.28 3.66
C GLY A 11 12.41 1.63 5.04
N SER A 12 13.13 2.27 5.96
CA SER A 12 13.29 1.84 7.36
C SER A 12 12.77 2.89 8.36
N GLU A 13 12.02 3.89 7.90
CA GLU A 13 11.53 5.02 8.70
C GLU A 13 10.63 4.55 9.85
N THR A 14 9.67 3.67 9.55
CA THR A 14 8.75 3.07 10.53
C THR A 14 9.46 2.19 11.54
N GLU A 15 10.42 1.40 11.08
CA GLU A 15 11.23 0.52 11.93
C GLU A 15 12.10 1.33 12.89
N VAL A 16 12.77 2.38 12.40
CA VAL A 16 13.59 3.27 13.21
C VAL A 16 12.73 4.05 14.21
N LYS A 17 11.54 4.52 13.81
CA LYS A 17 10.57 5.14 14.74
C LYS A 17 10.22 4.20 15.89
N LYS A 18 9.91 2.93 15.60
CA LYS A 18 9.58 1.95 16.65
C LYS A 18 10.78 1.68 17.56
N MET A 19 11.96 1.45 16.99
CA MET A 19 13.18 1.26 17.78
C MET A 19 13.52 2.48 18.64
N LEU A 20 13.31 3.69 18.13
CA LEU A 20 13.46 4.91 18.90
C LEU A 20 12.49 4.95 20.07
N GLN A 21 11.21 4.67 19.85
CA GLN A 21 10.20 4.64 20.91
C GLN A 21 10.56 3.64 22.00
N ASP A 22 10.99 2.43 21.62
CA ASP A 22 11.41 1.38 22.56
C ASP A 22 12.61 1.85 23.40
N VAL A 23 13.67 2.39 22.77
CA VAL A 23 14.88 2.87 23.47
C VAL A 23 14.58 4.07 24.38
N LEU A 24 13.70 4.98 23.96
CA LEU A 24 13.32 6.15 24.77
C LEU A 24 12.48 5.73 25.97
N PHE A 25 11.60 4.75 25.79
CA PHE A 25 10.80 4.17 26.86
C PHE A 25 11.70 3.47 27.90
N GLU A 26 12.65 2.64 27.45
CA GLU A 26 13.62 1.97 28.33
C GLU A 26 14.45 2.96 29.14
N LYS A 27 14.91 4.06 28.51
CA LYS A 27 15.72 5.09 29.16
C LYS A 27 14.91 6.13 29.95
N ARG A 28 13.57 6.08 29.89
CA ARG A 28 12.64 7.02 30.53
C ARG A 28 12.91 8.48 30.13
N GLU A 29 13.26 8.69 28.86
CA GLU A 29 13.57 10.02 28.31
C GLU A 29 12.30 10.76 27.90
N ASN A 30 11.86 11.70 28.72
CA ASN A 30 10.62 12.47 28.50
C ASN A 30 10.84 13.78 27.70
N MET A 31 12.05 14.01 27.19
CA MET A 31 12.36 15.23 26.43
C MET A 31 11.74 15.23 25.03
N ILE A 32 11.49 14.04 24.48
CA ILE A 32 10.89 13.85 23.15
C ILE A 32 9.37 13.84 23.31
N GLY A 33 8.70 14.76 22.61
CA GLY A 33 7.25 14.83 22.56
C GLY A 33 6.67 13.84 21.57
N ALA A 34 7.15 13.88 20.33
CA ALA A 34 6.65 13.04 19.25
C ALA A 34 7.73 12.68 18.22
N ILE A 35 7.53 11.56 17.53
CA ILE A 35 8.37 11.10 16.43
C ILE A 35 7.47 10.88 15.21
N TYR A 36 7.70 11.66 14.17
CA TYR A 36 6.94 11.63 12.94
C TYR A 36 7.75 10.94 11.85
N ALA A 37 7.32 9.73 11.48
CA ALA A 37 7.79 9.04 10.27
C ALA A 37 6.91 9.33 9.04
N LEU A 38 5.91 10.23 9.18
CA LEU A 38 4.99 10.65 8.10
C LEU A 38 4.43 9.45 7.32
N GLU A 39 3.84 8.53 8.08
CA GLU A 39 3.34 7.26 7.59
C GLU A 39 2.07 7.48 6.77
N SER A 40 2.08 7.02 5.54
CA SER A 40 0.87 6.80 4.74
C SER A 40 0.63 5.31 4.64
N TYR A 41 -0.63 4.91 4.46
CA TYR A 41 -0.97 3.54 4.17
C TYR A 41 -1.74 3.42 2.87
N THR A 42 -1.48 2.30 2.20
CA THR A 42 -2.19 1.84 1.03
C THR A 42 -2.92 0.54 1.40
N GLN A 43 -4.24 0.60 1.45
CA GLN A 43 -5.04 -0.59 1.67
C GLN A 43 -5.28 -1.31 0.34
N ILE A 44 -4.87 -2.57 0.26
CA ILE A 44 -5.02 -3.38 -0.94
C ILE A 44 -6.33 -4.16 -0.83
N VAL A 45 -7.26 -3.91 -1.74
CA VAL A 45 -8.51 -4.67 -1.85
C VAL A 45 -8.32 -5.79 -2.86
N ASN A 46 -8.46 -7.03 -2.41
CA ASN A 46 -8.44 -8.22 -3.26
C ASN A 46 -9.83 -8.87 -3.30
N GLU A 47 -10.05 -9.82 -4.22
CA GLU A 47 -11.33 -10.53 -4.38
C GLU A 47 -11.83 -11.25 -3.12
N ASN A 48 -10.91 -11.57 -2.19
CA ASN A 48 -11.16 -12.33 -0.96
C ASN A 48 -11.31 -11.44 0.29
N THR A 49 -11.09 -10.12 0.20
CA THR A 49 -11.22 -9.22 1.34
C THR A 49 -12.65 -8.72 1.45
N ASN A 50 -13.41 -9.30 2.38
CA ASN A 50 -14.82 -8.92 2.61
C ASN A 50 -14.97 -7.66 3.47
N HIS A 51 -13.91 -7.23 4.16
CA HIS A 51 -13.94 -6.08 5.07
C HIS A 51 -12.88 -5.04 4.72
N LEU A 52 -13.34 -3.82 4.44
CA LEU A 52 -12.49 -2.63 4.28
C LEU A 52 -12.48 -1.87 5.60
N ASP A 53 -11.42 -2.09 6.38
CA ASP A 53 -11.18 -1.25 7.54
C ASP A 53 -10.49 0.05 7.09
N LEU A 54 -11.31 1.08 6.84
CA LEU A 54 -10.87 2.44 6.47
C LEU A 54 -10.49 3.28 7.69
N THR A 55 -10.35 2.69 8.89
CA THR A 55 -9.92 3.41 10.09
C THR A 55 -8.44 3.80 10.01
N ALA A 56 -8.02 4.73 10.87
CA ALA A 56 -6.63 5.17 10.97
C ALA A 56 -5.67 4.00 11.25
N LEU A 57 -4.40 4.15 10.89
CA LEU A 57 -3.34 3.18 11.21
C LEU A 57 -3.32 2.87 12.71
N SER A 58 -3.53 1.60 13.06
CA SER A 58 -3.37 1.13 14.43
C SER A 58 -1.90 0.76 14.70
N SER A 59 -1.49 0.74 15.97
CA SER A 59 -0.15 0.24 16.34
C SER A 59 0.05 -1.23 15.95
N THR A 60 -1.02 -2.03 15.98
CA THR A 60 -1.00 -3.43 15.52
C THR A 60 -0.73 -3.53 14.02
N ASP A 61 -1.26 -2.62 13.20
CA ASP A 61 -0.99 -2.60 11.75
C ASP A 61 0.50 -2.35 11.45
N ILE A 62 1.15 -1.48 12.23
CA ILE A 62 2.60 -1.20 12.10
C ILE A 62 3.42 -2.43 12.49
N ASP A 63 2.99 -3.14 13.54
CA ASP A 63 3.68 -4.34 14.01
C ASP A 63 3.58 -5.48 13.01
N ASP A 64 2.41 -5.70 12.44
CA ASP A 64 2.18 -6.67 11.38
C ASP A 64 3.00 -6.32 10.14
N HIS A 65 3.11 -5.04 9.80
CA HIS A 65 3.94 -4.57 8.71
C HIS A 65 5.42 -4.91 8.91
N LEU A 66 5.98 -4.57 10.07
CA LEU A 66 7.37 -4.86 10.39
C LEU A 66 7.61 -6.38 10.45
N PHE A 67 6.63 -7.15 10.93
CA PHE A 67 6.70 -8.60 10.95
C PHE A 67 6.75 -9.20 9.53
N ILE A 68 5.88 -8.73 8.63
CA ILE A 68 5.87 -9.15 7.21
C ILE A 68 7.21 -8.79 6.54
N GLN A 69 7.75 -7.59 6.79
CA GLN A 69 9.03 -7.17 6.25
C GLN A 69 10.17 -8.08 6.72
N ARG A 70 10.18 -8.48 8.00
CA ARG A 70 11.15 -9.46 8.54
C ARG A 70 10.99 -10.83 7.89
N LEU A 71 9.76 -11.31 7.70
CA LEU A 71 9.50 -12.59 7.01
C LEU A 71 9.97 -12.56 5.56
N GLN A 72 9.77 -11.45 4.85
CA GLN A 72 10.25 -11.27 3.48
C GLN A 72 11.79 -11.27 3.39
N ALA A 73 12.46 -10.55 4.30
CA ALA A 73 13.91 -10.55 4.38
C ALA A 73 14.45 -11.95 4.69
N ASN A 74 13.81 -12.67 5.63
CA ASN A 74 14.17 -14.04 5.95
C ASN A 74 14.01 -14.97 4.73
N LEU A 75 12.88 -14.91 4.02
CA LEU A 75 12.68 -15.67 2.79
C LEU A 75 13.71 -15.35 1.71
N SER A 76 14.08 -14.07 1.55
CA SER A 76 15.11 -13.65 0.60
C SER A 76 16.45 -14.29 0.95
N ASN A 77 16.82 -14.26 2.23
CA ASN A 77 18.06 -14.87 2.72
C ASN A 77 18.05 -16.39 2.56
N LEU A 78 16.93 -17.07 2.86
CA LEU A 78 16.80 -18.52 2.68
C LEU A 78 16.88 -18.92 1.20
N ARG A 79 16.25 -18.15 0.30
CA ARG A 79 16.33 -18.38 -1.15
C ARG A 79 17.75 -18.19 -1.67
N PHE A 80 18.45 -17.18 -1.16
CA PHE A 80 19.85 -16.93 -1.50
C PHE A 80 20.76 -18.08 -1.01
N ALA A 81 20.58 -18.51 0.24
CA ALA A 81 21.30 -19.66 0.80
C ALA A 81 21.03 -20.95 0.00
N TYR A 82 19.76 -21.23 -0.30
CA TYR A 82 19.35 -22.36 -1.13
C TYR A 82 20.01 -22.33 -2.53
N GLY A 83 20.04 -21.16 -3.17
CA GLY A 83 20.68 -20.99 -4.48
C GLY A 83 22.18 -21.24 -4.45
N GLN A 84 22.87 -20.90 -3.35
CA GLN A 84 24.30 -21.22 -3.19
C GLN A 84 24.56 -22.71 -2.94
N MET A 85 23.60 -23.42 -2.35
CA MET A 85 23.74 -24.83 -2.00
C MET A 85 23.44 -25.79 -3.16
N GLN A 86 22.75 -25.35 -4.22
CA GLN A 86 22.41 -26.18 -5.38
C GLN A 86 23.62 -26.73 -6.18
N GLY A 87 24.84 -26.29 -5.89
CA GLY A 87 26.06 -26.77 -6.54
C GLY A 87 26.80 -27.90 -5.83
N TYR A 88 26.35 -28.35 -4.66
CA TYR A 88 27.02 -29.38 -3.86
C TYR A 88 26.23 -30.70 -3.88
N GLU A 89 26.89 -31.82 -4.21
CA GLU A 89 26.25 -33.15 -4.34
C GLU A 89 26.46 -34.06 -3.11
N ASP A 90 27.07 -33.54 -2.03
CA ASP A 90 27.30 -34.29 -0.81
C ASP A 90 25.98 -34.66 -0.12
N SER A 91 25.86 -35.91 0.35
CA SER A 91 24.64 -36.46 0.97
C SER A 91 24.07 -35.62 2.12
N GLY A 92 24.93 -35.03 2.97
CA GLY A 92 24.50 -34.14 4.06
C GLY A 92 23.95 -32.78 3.60
N TYR A 93 24.29 -32.35 2.38
CA TYR A 93 23.72 -31.12 1.79
C TYR A 93 22.34 -31.36 1.20
N LEU A 94 22.02 -32.58 0.76
CA LEU A 94 20.69 -32.92 0.25
C LEU A 94 19.62 -32.80 1.35
N ASP A 95 19.90 -33.28 2.56
CA ASP A 95 19.00 -33.15 3.71
C ASP A 95 18.76 -31.67 4.06
N LEU A 96 19.81 -30.86 4.09
CA LEU A 96 19.72 -29.41 4.33
C LEU A 96 18.90 -28.69 3.24
N ILE A 97 19.06 -29.08 1.97
CA ILE A 97 18.30 -28.52 0.85
C ILE A 97 16.80 -28.81 1.02
N GLU A 98 16.43 -30.01 1.46
CA GLU A 98 15.04 -30.36 1.76
C GLU A 98 14.47 -29.55 2.93
N GLU A 99 15.25 -29.35 4.01
CA GLU A 99 14.85 -28.50 5.12
C GLU A 99 14.62 -27.04 4.68
N TYR A 100 15.53 -26.47 3.89
CA TYR A 100 15.36 -25.12 3.34
C TYR A 100 14.11 -25.02 2.46
N ARG A 101 13.84 -26.04 1.65
CA ARG A 101 12.63 -26.08 0.81
C ARG A 101 11.36 -26.12 1.65
N HIS A 102 11.35 -26.89 2.74
CA HIS A 102 10.22 -26.93 3.68
C HIS A 102 10.01 -25.57 4.35
N GLN A 103 11.08 -24.97 4.87
CA GLN A 103 11.02 -23.65 5.51
C GLN A 103 10.54 -22.57 4.53
N ILE A 104 11.01 -22.58 3.28
CA ILE A 104 10.54 -21.66 2.25
C ILE A 104 9.04 -21.86 2.00
N LYS A 105 8.56 -23.10 1.93
CA LYS A 105 7.13 -23.40 1.72
C LYS A 105 6.27 -22.89 2.87
N ASP A 106 6.67 -23.15 4.11
CA ASP A 106 5.98 -22.71 5.33
C ASP A 106 5.95 -21.19 5.49
N LEU A 107 7.08 -20.51 5.22
CA LEU A 107 7.12 -19.05 5.27
C LEU A 107 6.28 -18.43 4.14
N THR A 108 6.23 -19.10 2.99
CA THR A 108 5.40 -18.64 1.86
C THR A 108 3.91 -18.80 2.16
N SER A 109 3.47 -19.87 2.83
CA SER A 109 2.07 -20.01 3.25
C SER A 109 1.70 -18.97 4.30
N LYS A 110 2.51 -18.80 5.35
CA LYS A 110 2.30 -17.75 6.38
C LYS A 110 2.20 -16.35 5.77
N LEU A 111 3.04 -16.02 4.79
CA LEU A 111 2.96 -14.74 4.10
C LEU A 111 1.69 -14.60 3.26
N LYS A 112 1.18 -15.67 2.65
CA LYS A 112 -0.09 -15.61 1.90
C LYS A 112 -1.26 -15.30 2.83
N ASP A 113 -1.28 -15.93 4.01
CA ASP A 113 -2.35 -15.74 4.98
C ASP A 113 -2.37 -14.31 5.52
N LEU A 114 -1.20 -13.77 5.88
CA LEU A 114 -1.06 -12.40 6.38
C LEU A 114 -1.36 -11.34 5.31
N ARG A 115 -1.08 -11.64 4.04
CA ARG A 115 -1.26 -10.68 2.93
C ARG A 115 -2.73 -10.36 2.65
N ASN A 116 -3.67 -11.19 3.09
CA ASN A 116 -5.09 -10.97 2.83
C ASN A 116 -5.63 -9.73 3.57
N ASN A 117 -5.13 -9.38 4.75
CA ASN A 117 -5.65 -8.23 5.52
C ASN A 117 -4.65 -7.08 5.65
N TYR A 118 -3.58 -7.09 4.85
CA TYR A 118 -2.44 -6.22 5.05
C TYR A 118 -2.65 -4.81 4.46
N LYS A 119 -2.46 -3.80 5.31
CA LYS A 119 -2.27 -2.41 4.90
C LYS A 119 -0.78 -2.20 4.59
N LYS A 120 -0.45 -1.85 3.36
CA LYS A 120 0.93 -1.49 2.99
C LYS A 120 1.24 -0.13 3.59
N ILE A 121 2.28 -0.02 4.39
CA ILE A 121 2.71 1.25 4.99
C ILE A 121 3.87 1.78 4.17
N ASP A 122 3.82 3.04 3.78
CA ASP A 122 4.92 3.73 3.10
C ASP A 122 5.18 5.06 3.81
N SER A 123 6.43 5.51 3.82
CA SER A 123 6.76 6.84 4.33
C SER A 123 6.61 7.85 3.22
N VAL A 124 5.91 8.95 3.49
CA VAL A 124 5.84 10.08 2.55
C VAL A 124 7.22 10.72 2.37
N LEU A 125 8.02 10.74 3.43
CA LEU A 125 9.36 11.31 3.44
C LEU A 125 10.41 10.20 3.51
N LYS A 126 10.92 9.80 2.35
CA LYS A 126 11.91 8.72 2.26
C LYS A 126 13.26 9.17 2.80
N GLY A 127 13.82 8.38 3.71
CA GLY A 127 15.15 8.57 4.29
C GLY A 127 15.19 9.58 5.44
N TYR A 128 14.05 10.07 5.93
CA TYR A 128 14.01 11.02 7.03
C TYR A 128 12.84 10.76 7.98
N ILE A 129 13.07 11.06 9.25
CA ILE A 129 12.04 11.16 10.30
C ILE A 129 12.19 12.51 11.01
N LEU A 130 11.09 13.05 11.50
CA LEU A 130 11.09 14.28 12.30
C LEU A 130 10.90 13.93 13.77
N ILE A 131 11.69 14.56 14.64
CA ILE A 131 11.59 14.42 16.09
C ILE A 131 11.20 15.77 16.65
N GLU A 132 10.14 15.78 17.45
CA GLU A 132 9.68 16.93 18.21
C GLU A 132 10.14 16.81 19.66
N LEU A 133 10.74 17.87 20.17
CA LEU A 133 11.10 18.01 21.58
C LEU A 133 10.13 18.96 22.28
N ASN A 134 9.79 18.62 23.53
CA ASN A 134 8.85 19.39 24.34
C ASN A 134 9.37 20.82 24.62
N ASN A 135 10.68 20.96 24.81
CA ASN A 135 11.33 22.25 25.08
C ASN A 135 11.82 22.93 23.79
N ASN A 136 11.91 24.25 23.79
CA ASN A 136 12.45 25.01 22.66
C ASN A 136 13.99 25.02 22.70
N PHE A 137 14.60 23.95 22.21
CA PHE A 137 16.05 23.87 22.10
C PHE A 137 16.53 24.45 20.76
N HIS A 138 17.52 25.35 20.80
CA HIS A 138 18.20 25.80 19.57
C HIS A 138 19.04 24.69 18.91
N TYR A 139 19.63 23.82 19.72
CA TYR A 139 20.48 22.73 19.29
C TYR A 139 20.05 21.41 19.94
N LEU A 140 20.20 20.31 19.21
CA LEU A 140 19.92 18.99 19.75
C LEU A 140 20.87 18.66 20.92
N PRO A 141 20.34 18.30 22.11
CA PRO A 141 21.17 17.89 23.24
C PRO A 141 22.10 16.72 22.88
N LYS A 142 23.35 16.78 23.37
CA LYS A 142 24.38 15.76 23.05
C LYS A 142 23.94 14.35 23.42
N HIS A 143 23.28 14.17 24.58
CA HIS A 143 22.81 12.85 25.01
C HIS A 143 21.78 12.26 24.04
N LEU A 144 20.78 13.04 23.60
CA LEU A 144 19.81 12.62 22.58
C LEU A 144 20.50 12.33 21.25
N TRP A 145 21.46 13.16 20.85
CA TRP A 145 22.22 12.94 19.63
C TRP A 145 22.94 11.59 19.63
N HIS A 146 23.62 11.24 20.73
CA HIS A 146 24.30 9.95 20.87
C HIS A 146 23.31 8.79 20.93
N LEU A 147 22.17 8.97 21.61
CA LEU A 147 21.11 7.96 21.70
C LEU A 147 20.53 7.66 20.32
N ILE A 148 20.09 8.68 19.58
CA ILE A 148 19.51 8.50 18.25
C ILE A 148 20.55 7.90 17.28
N LYS A 149 21.80 8.35 17.34
CA LYS A 149 22.87 7.83 16.48
C LYS A 149 23.22 6.36 16.79
N SER A 150 22.96 5.89 18.01
CA SER A 150 23.22 4.49 18.38
C SER A 150 22.24 3.50 17.76
N ILE A 151 21.15 3.98 17.17
CA ILE A 151 20.09 3.12 16.61
C ILE A 151 20.51 2.65 15.22
N PRO A 152 20.35 1.34 14.92
CA PRO A 152 20.67 0.81 13.61
C PRO A 152 19.80 1.47 12.53
N LYS A 153 20.37 1.63 11.33
CA LYS A 153 19.73 2.27 10.16
C LYS A 153 19.52 3.79 10.29
N VAL A 154 19.99 4.42 11.36
CA VAL A 154 20.15 5.87 11.42
C VAL A 154 21.47 6.26 10.75
N THR A 155 21.38 7.06 9.69
CA THR A 155 22.55 7.56 8.96
C THR A 155 23.17 8.77 9.68
N GLY A 156 22.32 9.68 10.17
CA GLY A 156 22.79 10.88 10.85
C GLY A 156 21.75 11.98 10.96
N PHE A 157 22.22 13.22 11.03
CA PHE A 157 21.39 14.42 11.12
C PHE A 157 21.81 15.39 10.01
N PRO A 158 20.90 15.88 9.16
CA PRO A 158 21.23 16.88 8.14
C PRO A 158 21.66 18.20 8.79
N SER A 159 21.01 18.59 9.90
CA SER A 159 21.37 19.75 10.70
C SER A 159 21.21 19.45 12.18
N ARG A 160 22.06 20.06 13.01
CA ARG A 160 21.92 20.05 14.48
C ARG A 160 21.05 21.19 15.00
N MET A 161 20.68 22.12 14.14
CA MET A 161 19.84 23.26 14.49
C MET A 161 18.37 22.87 14.44
N ASN A 162 17.58 23.53 15.28
CA ASN A 162 16.13 23.45 15.24
C ASN A 162 15.59 23.91 13.88
N ILE A 163 14.62 23.17 13.34
CA ILE A 163 13.89 23.58 12.14
C ILE A 163 12.89 24.67 12.55
N PRO A 164 12.87 25.83 11.87
CA PRO A 164 11.90 26.88 12.13
C PRO A 164 10.47 26.37 12.05
N GLN A 165 9.63 26.80 13.00
CA GLN A 165 8.26 26.32 13.09
C GLN A 165 7.40 26.72 11.87
N GLN A 166 7.76 27.84 11.22
CA GLN A 166 7.14 28.27 9.96
C GLN A 166 7.39 27.27 8.83
N GLU A 167 8.62 26.77 8.68
CA GLU A 167 8.96 25.75 7.67
C GLU A 167 8.23 24.45 7.94
N ILE A 168 8.14 24.04 9.21
CA ILE A 168 7.40 22.84 9.61
C ILE A 168 5.91 22.96 9.28
N ASN A 169 5.30 24.11 9.54
CA ASN A 169 3.89 24.32 9.24
C ASN A 169 3.63 24.27 7.72
N VAL A 170 4.44 24.98 6.92
CA VAL A 170 4.35 24.92 5.45
C VAL A 170 4.57 23.49 4.95
N PHE A 171 5.54 22.79 5.53
CA PHE A 171 5.79 21.39 5.20
C PHE A 171 4.60 20.49 5.52
N PHE A 172 3.95 20.62 6.68
CA PHE A 172 2.76 19.84 7.01
C PHE A 172 1.53 20.22 6.16
N GLU A 173 1.43 21.47 5.70
CA GLU A 173 0.39 21.91 4.76
C GLU A 173 0.60 21.32 3.35
N GLU A 174 1.86 21.23 2.89
CA GLU A 174 2.24 20.66 1.61
C GLU A 174 2.22 19.12 1.61
N VAL A 175 2.63 18.50 2.73
CA VAL A 175 2.70 17.04 2.88
C VAL A 175 1.30 16.47 3.08
N GLN A 176 0.73 16.07 1.96
CA GLN A 176 -0.57 15.42 1.92
C GLN A 176 -0.44 13.96 2.38
N MET A 177 -0.65 13.72 3.68
CA MET A 177 -0.79 12.38 4.26
C MET A 177 -2.16 11.74 3.93
N SER A 178 -2.59 11.77 2.67
CA SER A 178 -3.82 11.10 2.27
C SER A 178 -3.56 9.61 2.07
N ALA A 179 -4.19 8.78 2.91
CA ALA A 179 -4.21 7.34 2.71
C ALA A 179 -4.75 6.99 1.31
N GLU A 180 -4.17 5.96 0.71
CA GLU A 180 -4.54 5.46 -0.62
C GLU A 180 -5.24 4.08 -0.51
N VAL A 181 -6.10 3.76 -1.46
CA VAL A 181 -6.73 2.45 -1.64
C VAL A 181 -6.32 1.94 -3.00
N GLU A 182 -5.76 0.73 -3.07
CA GLU A 182 -5.46 0.03 -4.31
C GLU A 182 -6.57 -1.00 -4.59
N LEU A 183 -7.34 -0.76 -5.65
CA LEU A 183 -8.31 -1.72 -6.19
C LEU A 183 -7.62 -2.55 -7.28
N LYS A 184 -7.62 -3.87 -7.12
CA LYS A 184 -7.14 -4.79 -8.17
C LYS A 184 -8.33 -5.36 -8.94
N PHE A 185 -8.35 -5.12 -10.24
CA PHE A 185 -9.28 -5.69 -11.19
C PHE A 185 -8.68 -6.93 -11.87
N ASN A 186 -9.54 -7.63 -12.62
CA ASN A 186 -9.27 -8.91 -13.29
C ASN A 186 -7.94 -8.95 -14.06
N GLU A 187 -7.45 -10.17 -14.24
CA GLU A 187 -6.23 -10.44 -15.01
C GLU A 187 -6.38 -10.00 -16.46
N VAL A 188 -5.38 -9.26 -16.94
CA VAL A 188 -5.15 -8.94 -18.35
C VAL A 188 -4.76 -10.26 -19.01
N LEU A 189 -5.75 -10.93 -19.59
CA LEU A 189 -5.59 -12.10 -20.44
C LEU A 189 -4.72 -11.73 -21.66
N SER A 190 -3.97 -12.70 -22.18
CA SER A 190 -3.31 -12.56 -23.48
C SER A 190 -4.35 -12.30 -24.58
N TYR A 191 -3.97 -11.68 -25.70
CA TYR A 191 -4.89 -11.43 -26.83
C TYR A 191 -5.60 -12.72 -27.28
N ASP A 192 -4.87 -13.82 -27.37
CA ASP A 192 -5.40 -15.13 -27.77
C ASP A 192 -6.35 -15.73 -26.72
N GLU A 193 -6.05 -15.55 -25.43
CA GLU A 193 -6.88 -15.99 -24.31
C GLU A 193 -8.15 -15.13 -24.18
N HIS A 194 -8.07 -13.85 -24.53
CA HIS A 194 -9.19 -12.91 -24.55
C HIS A 194 -10.19 -13.28 -25.65
N VAL A 195 -9.70 -13.57 -26.86
CA VAL A 195 -10.55 -14.03 -27.97
C VAL A 195 -11.20 -15.38 -27.66
N GLN A 196 -10.47 -16.32 -27.06
CA GLN A 196 -11.02 -17.61 -26.63
C GLN A 196 -12.11 -17.44 -25.58
N ALA A 197 -11.82 -16.74 -24.48
CA ALA A 197 -12.80 -16.49 -23.41
C ALA A 197 -14.04 -15.73 -23.92
N GLN A 198 -13.87 -14.76 -24.82
CA GLN A 198 -14.99 -14.02 -25.41
C GLN A 198 -15.86 -14.94 -26.29
N SER A 199 -15.24 -15.79 -27.11
CA SER A 199 -15.96 -16.76 -27.94
C SER A 199 -16.70 -17.81 -27.11
N GLU A 200 -16.12 -18.28 -26.00
CA GLU A 200 -16.74 -19.21 -25.06
C GLU A 200 -17.93 -18.58 -24.34
N LEU A 201 -17.80 -17.34 -23.87
CA LEU A 201 -18.88 -16.60 -23.23
C LEU A 201 -20.03 -16.26 -24.21
N LEU A 202 -19.72 -15.89 -25.46
CA LEU A 202 -20.74 -15.70 -26.50
C LEU A 202 -21.46 -17.01 -26.84
N HIS A 203 -20.73 -18.12 -26.87
CA HIS A 203 -21.33 -19.43 -27.09
C HIS A 203 -22.24 -19.83 -25.92
N GLN A 204 -21.83 -19.57 -24.67
CA GLN A 204 -22.67 -19.79 -23.49
C GLN A 204 -23.91 -18.89 -23.50
N ALA A 205 -23.79 -17.62 -23.87
CA ALA A 205 -24.92 -16.70 -24.01
C ALA A 205 -25.93 -17.18 -25.07
N ASN A 206 -25.45 -17.71 -26.20
CA ASN A 206 -26.31 -18.25 -27.26
C ASN A 206 -26.95 -19.59 -26.92
N GLN A 207 -26.39 -20.35 -25.97
CA GLN A 207 -26.94 -21.62 -25.49
C GLN A 207 -27.93 -21.47 -24.33
N THR A 208 -27.98 -20.30 -23.71
CA THR A 208 -28.82 -20.06 -22.52
C THR A 208 -30.16 -19.45 -22.94
N ASP A 209 -31.25 -20.19 -22.73
CA ASP A 209 -32.61 -19.72 -23.09
C ASP A 209 -33.17 -18.65 -22.11
N ASN A 210 -32.51 -18.43 -20.97
CA ASN A 210 -32.90 -17.44 -19.98
C ASN A 210 -32.37 -16.03 -20.32
N PRO A 211 -33.24 -15.03 -20.51
CA PRO A 211 -32.84 -13.67 -20.90
C PRO A 211 -32.06 -12.91 -19.80
N GLN A 212 -32.24 -13.26 -18.53
CA GLN A 212 -31.51 -12.62 -17.43
C GLN A 212 -30.06 -13.11 -17.30
N GLU A 213 -29.82 -14.40 -17.59
CA GLU A 213 -28.47 -14.97 -17.55
C GLU A 213 -27.66 -14.52 -18.77
N SER A 214 -28.31 -14.41 -19.94
CA SER A 214 -27.67 -13.85 -21.14
C SER A 214 -27.27 -12.39 -20.95
N GLU A 215 -28.11 -11.55 -20.32
CA GLU A 215 -27.73 -10.17 -19.97
C GLU A 215 -26.54 -10.13 -19.00
N THR A 216 -26.47 -11.02 -18.01
CA THR A 216 -25.30 -11.07 -17.12
C THR A 216 -24.02 -11.47 -17.86
N ILE A 217 -24.10 -12.42 -18.79
CA ILE A 217 -22.94 -12.85 -19.59
C ILE A 217 -22.50 -11.74 -20.56
N VAL A 218 -23.44 -11.05 -21.21
CA VAL A 218 -23.12 -9.91 -22.08
C VAL A 218 -22.45 -8.78 -21.29
N ASN A 219 -22.95 -8.48 -20.08
CA ASN A 219 -22.30 -7.50 -19.20
C ASN A 219 -20.88 -7.93 -18.80
N THR A 220 -20.60 -9.24 -18.64
CA THR A 220 -19.22 -9.71 -18.41
C THR A 220 -18.31 -9.53 -19.62
N ILE A 221 -18.84 -9.63 -20.85
CA ILE A 221 -18.08 -9.37 -22.09
C ILE A 221 -17.74 -7.89 -22.21
N ASP A 222 -18.69 -7.01 -21.91
CA ASP A 222 -18.46 -5.55 -21.89
C ASP A 222 -17.43 -5.17 -20.80
N ASP A 223 -17.49 -5.80 -19.63
CA ASP A 223 -16.50 -5.62 -18.56
C ASP A 223 -15.08 -6.06 -18.99
N MET A 224 -14.96 -7.10 -19.81
CA MET A 224 -13.69 -7.58 -20.38
C MET A 224 -13.13 -6.65 -21.47
N ASN A 225 -13.98 -5.94 -22.20
CA ASN A 225 -13.59 -4.99 -23.24
C ASN A 225 -13.26 -3.59 -22.68
N THR A 226 -13.72 -3.27 -21.47
CA THR A 226 -13.49 -1.97 -20.86
C THR A 226 -12.05 -1.84 -20.36
N ASP A 227 -11.24 -0.98 -21.00
CA ASP A 227 -9.89 -0.70 -20.53
C ASP A 227 -9.85 0.42 -19.48
N VAL A 228 -9.97 0.00 -18.21
CA VAL A 228 -9.88 0.86 -17.03
C VAL A 228 -8.65 1.77 -17.04
N VAL A 229 -7.52 1.32 -17.59
CA VAL A 229 -6.28 2.11 -17.62
C VAL A 229 -6.39 3.24 -18.65
N ALA A 230 -6.84 2.93 -19.87
CA ALA A 230 -7.06 3.92 -20.91
C ALA A 230 -8.12 4.96 -20.50
N GLU A 231 -9.23 4.52 -19.90
CA GLU A 231 -10.29 5.44 -19.49
C GLU A 231 -9.88 6.34 -18.33
N VAL A 232 -9.22 5.81 -17.30
CA VAL A 232 -8.70 6.66 -16.20
C VAL A 232 -7.63 7.63 -16.73
N SER A 233 -6.82 7.22 -17.72
CA SER A 233 -5.85 8.12 -18.34
C SER A 233 -6.51 9.24 -19.17
N ALA A 234 -7.61 8.95 -19.86
CA ALA A 234 -8.40 9.96 -20.57
C ALA A 234 -9.03 10.96 -19.58
N MET A 235 -9.47 10.48 -18.40
CA MET A 235 -10.07 11.35 -17.38
C MET A 235 -9.08 12.29 -16.71
N LYS A 236 -7.77 12.00 -16.70
CA LYS A 236 -6.74 12.92 -16.18
C LYS A 236 -6.66 14.25 -16.93
N GLN A 237 -7.25 14.33 -18.13
CA GLN A 237 -7.28 15.57 -18.92
C GLN A 237 -8.15 16.67 -18.28
N THR A 238 -9.06 16.33 -17.36
CA THR A 238 -10.00 17.28 -16.73
C THR A 238 -9.42 18.18 -15.63
N GLN A 239 -8.08 18.29 -15.49
CA GLN A 239 -7.35 19.20 -14.58
C GLN A 239 -7.72 19.20 -13.07
N HIS A 240 -8.65 18.36 -12.59
CA HIS A 240 -9.02 18.38 -11.18
C HIS A 240 -7.91 17.75 -10.30
N PRO A 241 -7.49 18.42 -9.20
CA PRO A 241 -6.35 18.00 -8.39
C PRO A 241 -6.53 16.62 -7.74
N VAL A 242 -7.78 16.19 -7.54
CA VAL A 242 -8.10 14.88 -6.94
C VAL A 242 -7.98 13.75 -7.98
N ILE A 243 -8.25 14.00 -9.27
CA ILE A 243 -8.19 13.00 -10.34
C ILE A 243 -6.74 12.74 -10.76
N GLN A 244 -5.89 13.78 -10.73
CA GLN A 244 -4.46 13.62 -10.98
C GLN A 244 -3.80 12.64 -10.00
N ARG A 245 -4.37 12.49 -8.79
CA ARG A 245 -3.91 11.54 -7.76
C ARG A 245 -4.32 10.10 -8.03
N VAL A 246 -5.31 9.87 -8.89
CA VAL A 246 -5.70 8.50 -9.27
C VAL A 246 -4.64 7.92 -10.19
N LYS A 247 -4.05 6.79 -9.81
CA LYS A 247 -3.03 6.10 -10.61
C LYS A 247 -3.59 4.76 -11.08
N ALA A 248 -3.79 4.61 -12.38
CA ALA A 248 -4.05 3.31 -12.98
C ALA A 248 -2.75 2.74 -13.54
N PHE A 249 -2.42 1.51 -13.17
CA PHE A 249 -1.23 0.81 -13.67
C PHE A 249 -1.47 -0.70 -13.77
N ILE A 250 -0.74 -1.37 -14.65
CA ILE A 250 -0.76 -2.82 -14.80
C ILE A 250 0.40 -3.40 -13.97
N LYS A 251 0.08 -4.25 -12.99
CA LYS A 251 1.08 -4.92 -12.15
C LYS A 251 0.78 -6.40 -12.09
N ASN A 252 1.76 -7.24 -12.42
CA ASN A 252 1.63 -8.71 -12.43
C ASN A 252 0.41 -9.20 -13.24
N LYS A 253 0.25 -8.70 -14.47
CA LYS A 253 -0.91 -8.98 -15.33
C LYS A 253 -2.27 -8.60 -14.73
N ARG A 254 -2.37 -7.76 -13.69
CA ARG A 254 -3.64 -7.26 -13.15
C ARG A 254 -3.75 -5.76 -13.31
N LYS A 255 -4.92 -5.26 -13.70
CA LYS A 255 -5.19 -3.81 -13.75
C LYS A 255 -5.41 -3.33 -12.32
N THR A 256 -4.58 -2.40 -11.85
CA THR A 256 -4.67 -1.85 -10.49
C THR A 256 -4.95 -0.36 -10.56
N VAL A 257 -5.90 0.12 -9.75
CA VAL A 257 -6.18 1.56 -9.61
C VAL A 257 -5.93 1.97 -8.16
N SER A 258 -5.00 2.91 -7.95
CA SER A 258 -4.80 3.58 -6.66
C SER A 258 -5.61 4.88 -6.63
N LEU A 259 -6.30 5.11 -5.52
CA LEU A 259 -7.17 6.26 -5.31
C LEU A 259 -7.12 6.73 -3.84
N PRO A 260 -7.25 8.04 -3.55
CA PRO A 260 -7.30 8.53 -2.18
C PRO A 260 -8.54 8.00 -1.42
N VAL A 261 -8.39 7.65 -0.14
CA VAL A 261 -9.49 7.17 0.73
C VAL A 261 -10.66 8.17 0.77
N CYS A 262 -10.39 9.47 0.72
CA CYS A 262 -11.43 10.49 0.71
C CYS A 262 -12.34 10.37 -0.53
N LEU A 263 -11.74 10.14 -1.71
CA LEU A 263 -12.49 9.94 -2.95
C LEU A 263 -13.21 8.60 -2.92
N PHE A 264 -12.59 7.54 -2.38
CA PHE A 264 -13.25 6.26 -2.16
C PHE A 264 -14.53 6.43 -1.32
N ARG A 265 -14.42 7.07 -0.15
CA ARG A 265 -15.55 7.28 0.75
C ARG A 265 -16.68 8.10 0.11
N GLN A 266 -16.36 9.01 -0.80
CA GLN A 266 -17.35 9.80 -1.54
C GLN A 266 -18.00 9.00 -2.67
N MET A 267 -17.24 8.17 -3.40
CA MET A 267 -17.77 7.29 -4.45
C MET A 267 -18.68 6.20 -3.89
N TYR A 268 -18.41 5.73 -2.68
CA TYR A 268 -19.08 4.60 -2.03
C TYR A 268 -19.91 5.01 -0.81
N HIS A 269 -20.26 6.29 -0.69
CA HIS A 269 -21.00 6.80 0.46
C HIS A 269 -22.39 6.17 0.62
N ASP A 270 -22.98 5.68 -0.49
CA ASP A 270 -24.31 5.09 -0.56
C ASP A 270 -24.34 3.60 -0.11
N GLU A 271 -23.18 2.95 0.10
CA GLU A 271 -23.07 1.51 0.45
C GLU A 271 -22.58 1.28 1.90
N LYS A 272 -22.58 2.32 2.73
CA LYS A 272 -22.01 2.30 4.09
C LYS A 272 -22.74 1.40 5.10
N ASP A 273 -23.97 0.96 4.83
CA ASP A 273 -24.77 0.31 5.87
C ASP A 273 -24.41 -1.16 6.15
N ASP A 274 -23.66 -1.86 5.28
CA ASP A 274 -23.45 -3.31 5.45
C ASP A 274 -22.00 -3.78 5.66
N GLY A 275 -20.98 -2.92 5.60
CA GLY A 275 -19.58 -3.33 5.84
C GLY A 275 -19.04 -4.44 4.90
N LEU A 276 -19.84 -4.81 3.90
CA LEU A 276 -19.60 -5.80 2.87
C LEU A 276 -19.34 -5.04 1.58
N LEU A 277 -18.17 -5.25 1.00
CA LEU A 277 -17.94 -4.86 -0.37
C LEU A 277 -18.86 -5.71 -1.26
N PRO A 278 -19.87 -5.13 -1.93
CA PRO A 278 -20.71 -5.94 -2.79
C PRO A 278 -19.84 -6.47 -3.92
N ALA A 279 -20.19 -7.63 -4.48
CA ALA A 279 -19.61 -8.13 -5.73
C ALA A 279 -19.58 -7.07 -6.86
N LYS A 280 -20.39 -6.00 -6.75
CA LYS A 280 -20.44 -4.81 -7.60
C LYS A 280 -19.20 -3.89 -7.57
N LEU A 281 -18.28 -4.05 -6.61
CA LEU A 281 -16.96 -3.38 -6.64
C LEU A 281 -15.99 -4.03 -7.64
N LYS A 282 -16.31 -5.24 -8.12
CA LYS A 282 -15.43 -6.07 -8.94
C LYS A 282 -15.57 -5.81 -10.44
N SER A 283 -16.64 -5.13 -10.87
CA SER A 283 -16.87 -4.76 -12.27
C SER A 283 -16.10 -3.47 -12.61
N SER A 284 -15.25 -3.56 -13.63
CA SER A 284 -14.50 -2.45 -14.23
C SER A 284 -15.45 -1.32 -14.68
N SER A 285 -16.54 -1.67 -15.36
CA SER A 285 -17.54 -0.71 -15.83
C SER A 285 -18.30 -0.05 -14.67
N GLY A 286 -18.63 -0.81 -13.63
CA GLY A 286 -19.27 -0.30 -12.41
C GLY A 286 -18.44 0.76 -11.68
N PHE A 287 -17.12 0.56 -11.61
CA PHE A 287 -16.18 1.55 -11.05
C PHE A 287 -16.15 2.83 -11.89
N ILE A 288 -15.99 2.69 -13.22
CA ILE A 288 -15.95 3.81 -14.17
C ILE A 288 -17.23 4.63 -14.10
N HIS A 289 -18.41 3.98 -14.12
CA HIS A 289 -19.69 4.68 -14.07
C HIS A 289 -19.86 5.48 -12.77
N ARG A 290 -19.42 4.92 -11.63
CA ARG A 290 -19.44 5.65 -10.34
C ARG A 290 -18.48 6.83 -10.35
N LEU A 291 -17.30 6.67 -10.94
CA LEU A 291 -16.32 7.74 -11.05
C LEU A 291 -16.86 8.86 -11.94
N TRP A 292 -17.45 8.53 -13.09
CA TRP A 292 -18.16 9.47 -13.96
C TRP A 292 -19.31 10.19 -13.26
N ARG A 293 -20.12 9.46 -12.47
CA ARG A 293 -21.21 10.06 -11.70
C ARG A 293 -20.69 11.05 -10.65
N TRP A 294 -19.57 10.73 -9.99
CA TRP A 294 -18.92 11.63 -9.05
C TRP A 294 -18.36 12.88 -9.76
N LEU A 295 -17.73 12.72 -10.93
CA LEU A 295 -17.23 13.83 -11.74
C LEU A 295 -18.34 14.78 -12.20
N ARG A 296 -19.48 14.22 -12.62
CA ARG A 296 -20.66 15.01 -13.02
C ARG A 296 -21.34 15.71 -11.85
N ARG A 297 -21.29 15.15 -10.64
CA ARG A 297 -21.88 15.74 -9.43
C ARG A 297 -21.06 16.89 -8.85
N ASN A 298 -19.75 16.91 -9.07
CA ASN A 298 -18.84 17.91 -8.53
C ASN A 298 -18.38 18.94 -9.57
N ASP A 299 -19.16 19.16 -10.64
CA ASP A 299 -18.89 20.16 -11.69
C ASP A 299 -17.46 20.11 -12.26
N VAL A 300 -16.91 18.90 -12.48
CA VAL A 300 -15.66 18.74 -13.24
C VAL A 300 -15.90 18.80 -14.76
N MET A 301 -17.17 18.88 -15.18
CA MET A 301 -17.61 19.10 -16.56
C MET A 301 -18.19 20.52 -16.71
N LEU A 302 -17.38 21.55 -16.43
CA LEU A 302 -17.66 22.91 -16.90
C LEU A 302 -16.41 23.49 -17.59
N ALA A 303 -16.16 22.99 -18.80
CA ALA A 303 -15.77 23.74 -20.01
C ALA A 303 -15.45 22.74 -21.13
#